data_AF-A0A401Q9V7-F1
#
_entry.id   AF-A0A401Q9V7-F1
#
_cell.length_a   1.000
_cell.length_b   1.000
_cell.length_c   1.000
_cell.angle_alpha   90.00
_cell.angle_beta   90.00
_cell.angle_gamma   90.00
#
_symmetry.space_group_name_H-M   'P 1'
#
loop_
_entity.id
_entity.type
_entity.pdbx_description
1 polymer ?
#
loop_
_entity_poly.entity_id
_entity_poly.type
_entity_poly.pdbx_seq_one_letter_code
_entity_poly.pdbx_strand_id
1 'polypeptide(L)'
;VLYIQAFVLVFLVGKFMRKVFFGQLRAAEMEHLIERSWYAVTETCLAFTVFRDDFSPRFVALFTLLLFLKCFHWLAEDRVDFVSV
;
A
#
# COMPACT_ATOMS: atom_id res chain seq x y z
N VAL A 1 -14.91 15.98 10.83
CA VAL A 1 -15.48 15.97 9.44
C VAL A 1 -14.39 15.77 8.39
N LEU A 2 -13.39 16.67 8.28
CA LEU A 2 -12.28 16.56 7.32
C LEU A 2 -11.50 15.23 7.37
N TYR A 3 -11.20 14.70 8.56
CA TYR A 3 -10.47 13.43 8.72
C TYR A 3 -11.22 12.22 8.13
N ILE A 4 -12.55 12.18 8.29
CA ILE A 4 -13.39 11.10 7.76
C ILE A 4 -13.45 11.20 6.23
N GLN A 5 -13.57 12.41 5.68
CA GLN A 5 -13.53 12.63 4.23
C GLN A 5 -12.20 12.19 3.63
N ALA A 6 -11.07 12.53 4.26
CA ALA A 6 -9.74 12.10 3.82
C ALA A 6 -9.61 10.56 3.83
N PHE A 7 -10.08 9.91 4.89
CA PHE A 7 -10.04 8.45 4.99
C PHE A 7 -10.88 7.76 3.91
N VAL A 8 -12.10 8.28 3.67
CA VAL A 8 -12.99 7.78 2.61
C VAL A 8 -12.38 7.99 1.23
N LEU A 9 -11.70 9.11 0.99
CA LEU A 9 -11.04 9.43 -0.27
C LEU A 9 -9.86 8.49 -0.53
N VAL A 10 -9.03 8.22 0.49
CA VAL A 10 -7.94 7.22 0.41
C VAL A 10 -8.51 5.83 0.12
N PHE A 11 -9.60 5.43 0.79
CA PHE A 11 -10.22 4.13 0.59
C PHE A 11 -10.83 4.00 -0.82
N LEU A 12 -11.49 5.05 -1.31
CA LEU A 12 -12.03 5.11 -2.67
C LEU A 12 -10.94 5.09 -3.73
N VAL A 13 -9.86 5.85 -3.56
CA VAL A 13 -8.70 5.85 -4.47
C VAL A 13 -8.04 4.48 -4.48
N GLY A 14 -7.84 3.85 -3.31
CA GLY A 14 -7.29 2.50 -3.22
C GLY A 14 -8.18 1.47 -3.93
N LYS A 15 -9.51 1.58 -3.78
CA LYS A 15 -10.47 0.69 -4.44
C LYS A 15 -10.58 0.95 -5.95
N PHE A 16 -10.48 2.21 -6.37
CA PHE A 16 -10.49 2.62 -7.76
C PHE A 16 -9.20 2.17 -8.47
N MET A 17 -8.03 2.38 -7.87
CA MET A 17 -6.76 1.91 -8.42
C MET A 17 -6.68 0.38 -8.51
N ARG A 18 -7.18 -0.35 -7.50
CA ARG A 18 -7.33 -1.82 -7.60
C ARG A 18 -8.23 -2.23 -8.75
N LYS A 19 -9.30 -1.49 -9.05
CA LYS A 19 -10.23 -1.83 -10.12
C LYS A 19 -9.71 -1.45 -11.51
N VAL A 20 -9.06 -0.28 -11.63
CA VAL A 20 -8.57 0.29 -12.90
C VAL A 20 -7.33 -0.44 -13.41
N PHE A 21 -6.39 -0.80 -12.54
CA PHE A 21 -5.15 -1.42 -12.97
C PHE A 21 -5.19 -2.96 -12.96
N PHE A 22 -6.07 -3.60 -12.18
CA PHE A 22 -5.96 -5.05 -11.93
C PHE A 22 -7.07 -5.96 -12.43
N GLY A 23 -8.31 -5.49 -12.65
CA GLY A 23 -9.39 -6.36 -13.14
C GLY A 23 -9.60 -7.63 -12.28
N GLN A 24 -9.03 -8.78 -12.71
CA GLN A 24 -9.02 -10.08 -12.01
C GLN A 24 -7.60 -10.38 -11.48
N LEU A 25 -7.22 -9.79 -10.35
CA LEU A 25 -5.93 -10.08 -9.69
C LEU A 25 -5.95 -11.51 -9.14
N ARG A 26 -4.97 -12.35 -9.50
CA ARG A 26 -4.91 -13.74 -9.02
C ARG A 26 -4.58 -13.76 -7.53
N ALA A 27 -5.11 -14.77 -6.83
CA ALA A 27 -4.86 -14.97 -5.40
C ALA A 27 -3.35 -15.08 -5.08
N ALA A 28 -2.57 -15.74 -5.96
CA ALA A 28 -1.13 -15.93 -5.78
C ALA A 28 -0.32 -14.62 -5.81
N GLU A 29 -0.65 -13.68 -6.72
CA GLU A 29 0.00 -12.35 -6.78
C GLU A 29 -0.33 -11.54 -5.52
N MET A 30 -1.58 -11.66 -5.03
CA MET A 30 -2.02 -11.01 -3.80
C MET A 30 -1.32 -11.53 -2.55
N GLU A 31 -1.06 -12.83 -2.47
CA GLU A 31 -0.43 -13.46 -1.31
C GLU A 31 1.02 -12.99 -1.15
N HIS A 32 1.80 -12.99 -2.25
CA HIS A 32 3.17 -12.47 -2.25
C HIS A 32 3.25 -10.97 -1.89
N LEU A 33 2.32 -10.16 -2.41
CA LEU A 33 2.25 -8.74 -2.06
C LEU A 33 1.86 -8.51 -0.61
N ILE A 34 0.93 -9.31 -0.07
CA ILE A 34 0.52 -9.23 1.33
C ILE A 34 1.71 -9.53 2.24
N GLU A 35 2.47 -10.59 1.98
CA GLU A 35 3.66 -10.92 2.77
C GLU A 35 4.70 -9.79 2.75
N ARG A 36 5.05 -9.31 1.55
CA ARG A 36 6.02 -8.22 1.38
C ARG A 36 5.54 -6.90 1.99
N SER A 37 4.25 -6.59 1.86
CA SER A 37 3.65 -5.38 2.43
C SER A 37 3.58 -5.45 3.95
N TRP A 38 3.26 -6.61 4.52
CA TRP A 38 3.23 -6.83 5.96
C TRP A 38 4.62 -6.64 6.57
N TYR A 39 5.66 -7.14 5.90
CA TYR A 39 7.05 -6.95 6.32
C TYR A 39 7.44 -5.47 6.35
N ALA A 40 7.15 -4.74 5.26
CA ALA A 40 7.41 -3.30 5.17
C ALA A 40 6.61 -2.49 6.21
N VAL A 41 5.36 -2.90 6.48
CA VAL A 41 4.53 -2.30 7.53
C VAL A 41 5.18 -2.48 8.89
N THR A 42 5.59 -3.70 9.23
CA THR A 42 6.18 -3.99 10.53
C THR A 42 7.51 -3.29 10.76
N GLU A 43 8.42 -3.25 9.77
CA GLU A 43 9.68 -2.48 9.89
C GLU A 43 9.42 -1.00 10.17
N THR A 44 8.48 -0.44 9.42
CA THR A 44 8.16 0.97 9.51
C THR A 44 7.47 1.31 10.83
N CYS A 45 6.53 0.46 11.28
CA CYS A 45 5.94 0.55 12.61
C CYS A 45 7.01 0.43 13.71
N LEU A 46 7.97 -0.48 13.58
CA LEU A 46 9.09 -0.63 14.52
C LEU A 46 9.91 0.66 14.62
N ALA A 47 10.32 1.22 13.49
CA ALA A 47 11.05 2.48 13.42
C ALA A 47 10.26 3.65 14.05
N PHE A 48 8.94 3.72 13.85
CA PHE A 48 8.11 4.75 14.49
C PHE A 48 7.92 4.55 15.98
N THR A 49 7.79 3.30 16.45
CA THR A 49 7.68 3.05 17.89
C THR A 49 8.97 3.42 18.64
N VAL A 50 10.12 3.35 17.97
CA VAL A 50 11.42 3.80 18.49
C VAL A 50 11.51 5.34 18.56
N PHE A 51 10.96 6.05 17.57
CA PHE A 51 10.85 7.51 17.54
C PHE A 51 9.46 7.97 18.01
N ARG A 52 9.20 7.83 19.32
CA ARG A 52 7.87 7.97 19.94
C ARG A 52 7.18 9.35 19.79
N ASP A 53 7.85 10.42 19.34
CA ASP A 53 7.37 11.80 19.54
C ASP A 53 6.67 12.52 18.36
N ASP A 54 6.65 11.97 17.14
CA ASP A 54 6.11 12.68 15.95
C ASP A 54 4.96 11.93 15.24
N PHE A 55 3.95 11.47 15.99
CA PHE A 55 2.74 10.87 15.41
C PHE A 55 1.82 11.93 14.79
N SER A 56 2.21 12.48 13.64
CA SER A 56 1.34 13.38 12.87
C SER A 56 0.39 12.59 11.95
N PRO A 57 -0.89 12.97 11.80
CA PRO A 57 -1.81 12.33 10.86
C PRO A 57 -1.37 12.48 9.40
N ARG A 58 -0.56 13.49 9.09
CA ARG A 58 0.09 13.65 7.77
C ARG A 58 1.09 12.52 7.51
N PHE A 59 1.82 12.12 8.55
CA PHE A 59 2.77 11.03 8.47
C PHE A 59 2.08 9.71 8.09
N VAL A 60 0.98 9.38 8.77
CA VAL A 60 0.18 8.17 8.48
C VAL A 60 -0.39 8.20 7.05
N ALA A 61 -0.83 9.37 6.58
CA ALA A 61 -1.31 9.54 5.21
C ALA A 61 -0.19 9.32 4.18
N LEU A 62 1.00 9.91 4.39
CA LEU A 62 2.17 9.73 3.53
C LEU A 62 2.66 8.29 3.53
N PHE A 63 2.66 7.63 4.69
CA PHE A 63 3.02 6.23 4.83
C PHE A 63 2.06 5.31 4.08
N THR A 64 0.75 5.53 4.25
CA THR A 64 -0.27 4.79 3.51
C THR A 64 -0.08 4.96 2.00
N LEU A 65 0.16 6.19 1.54
CA LEU A 65 0.44 6.48 0.13
C LEU A 65 1.70 5.76 -0.37
N LEU A 66 2.80 5.80 0.40
CA LEU A 66 4.06 5.14 0.06
C LEU A 66 3.92 3.63 -0.02
N LEU A 67 3.21 3.00 0.92
CA LEU A 67 2.88 1.57 0.86
C LEU A 67 2.05 1.25 -0.37
N PHE A 68 1.03 2.06 -0.69
CA PHE A 68 0.22 1.87 -1.89
C PHE A 68 1.07 1.91 -3.17
N LEU A 69 1.95 2.91 -3.28
CA LEU A 69 2.87 3.04 -4.42
C LEU A 69 3.86 1.87 -4.49
N LYS A 70 4.41 1.44 -3.36
CA LYS A 70 5.37 0.33 -3.30
C LYS A 70 4.74 -1.01 -3.66
N CYS A 71 3.52 -1.28 -3.18
CA CYS A 71 2.73 -2.43 -3.61
C CYS A 71 2.44 -2.37 -5.12
N PHE A 72 2.16 -1.18 -5.67
CA PHE A 72 1.96 -1.01 -7.11
C PHE A 72 3.22 -1.32 -7.92
N HIS A 73 4.38 -0.87 -7.45
CA HIS A 73 5.66 -1.12 -8.12
C HIS A 73 6.01 -2.61 -8.12
N TRP A 74 5.93 -3.27 -6.96
CA TRP A 74 6.19 -4.71 -6.87
C TRP A 74 5.24 -5.54 -7.72
N LEU A 75 4.00 -5.11 -7.82
CA LEU A 75 3.01 -5.81 -8.64
C LEU A 75 3.21 -5.53 -10.13
N ALA A 76 3.64 -4.33 -10.52
CA ALA A 76 4.02 -4.04 -11.91
C ALA A 76 5.25 -4.85 -12.33
N GLU A 77 6.22 -5.00 -11.44
CA GLU A 77 7.41 -5.86 -11.62
C GLU A 77 6.99 -7.33 -11.85
N ASP A 78 6.10 -7.88 -11.02
CA ASP A 78 5.57 -9.25 -11.16
C ASP A 78 4.85 -9.48 -12.51
N ARG A 79 4.12 -8.47 -13.01
CA ARG A 79 3.45 -8.52 -14.32
C ARG A 79 4.41 -8.41 -15.49
N VAL A 80 5.45 -7.59 -15.38
CA VAL A 80 6.50 -7.47 -16.41
C VAL A 80 7.26 -8.80 -16.50
N ASP A 81 7.64 -9.37 -15.35
CA ASP A 81 8.30 -10.67 -15.27
C ASP A 81 7.44 -11.78 -15.91
N PHE A 82 6.12 -11.76 -15.68
CA PHE A 82 5.20 -12.72 -16.31
C PHE A 82 5.06 -12.55 -17.84
N VAL A 83 5.13 -11.31 -18.37
CA VAL A 83 5.04 -11.07 -19.82
C VAL A 83 6.35 -11.39 -20.54
N SER A 84 7.48 -11.35 -19.83
CA SER A 84 8.80 -11.73 -20.37
C SER A 84 9.06 -13.24 -20.38
N VAL A 85 8.16 -14.07 -19.86
CA VAL A 85 8.17 -15.54 -19.94
C VAL A 85 7.19 -16.01 -21.01
#